data_AF-A0A1R1BLC9-F1
#
_entry.id   AF-A0A1R1BLC9-F1
#
_cell.length_a   1.000
_cell.length_b   1.000
_cell.length_c   1.000
_cell.angle_alpha   90.00
_cell.angle_beta   90.00
_cell.angle_gamma   90.00
#
_symmetry.space_group_name_H-M   'P 1'
#
loop_
_entity.id
_entity.type
_entity.pdbx_description
1 polymer ?
#
loop_
_entity_poly.entity_id
_entity_poly.type
_entity_poly.pdbx_seq_one_letter_code
_entity_poly.pdbx_strand_id
1 'polypeptide(L)'
;MSNGVSYFKNVNAFIEGNISLRDPQRIAHRRLKESFEADPESHKIIVLPTGTGKTGTMGLAPYEISDGKVLIITPGKVIREGVSDEFDTRTPFNFWTKRNVILDDTKLPN
;
A
#
# COMPACT_ATOMS: atom_id res chain seq x y z
N MET A 1 11.95 5.75 -22.80
CA MET A 1 10.71 6.44 -22.37
C MET A 1 9.53 5.59 -22.81
N SER A 2 8.96 4.77 -21.93
CA SER A 2 7.63 4.21 -22.16
C SER A 2 6.65 5.10 -21.41
N ASN A 3 5.82 5.84 -22.14
CA ASN A 3 4.71 6.66 -21.63
C ASN A 3 3.56 5.79 -21.09
N GLY A 4 3.88 4.77 -20.28
CA GLY A 4 2.92 3.92 -19.61
C GLY A 4 2.64 4.46 -18.21
N VAL A 5 1.37 4.66 -17.88
CA VAL A 5 0.95 5.01 -16.52
C VAL A 5 1.45 3.93 -15.55
N SER A 6 2.08 4.33 -14.44
CA SER A 6 2.54 3.43 -13.38
C SER A 6 1.44 2.47 -12.93
N TYR A 7 1.81 1.21 -12.63
CA TYR A 7 0.90 0.21 -12.06
C TYR A 7 0.06 0.80 -10.92
N PHE A 8 0.71 1.47 -9.96
CA PHE A 8 0.05 2.02 -8.78
C PHE A 8 -0.89 3.19 -9.05
N LYS A 9 -0.72 3.88 -10.18
CA LYS A 9 -1.62 4.95 -10.62
C LYS A 9 -2.74 4.45 -11.54
N ASN A 10 -2.62 3.24 -12.09
CA ASN A 10 -3.56 2.68 -13.07
C ASN A 10 -4.54 1.67 -12.44
N VAL A 11 -4.05 0.83 -11.53
CA VAL A 11 -4.88 -0.22 -10.91
C VAL A 11 -5.95 0.38 -10.00
N ASN A 12 -7.17 -0.13 -10.10
CA ASN A 12 -8.29 0.31 -9.27
C ASN A 12 -8.20 -0.32 -7.87
N ALA A 13 -7.51 0.35 -6.95
CA ALA A 13 -7.39 -0.08 -5.56
C ALA A 13 -8.55 0.49 -4.72
N PHE A 14 -9.38 -0.38 -4.13
CA PHE A 14 -10.48 0.03 -3.27
C PHE A 14 -9.97 0.33 -1.85
N ILE A 15 -9.64 1.61 -1.59
CA ILE A 15 -9.09 2.07 -0.31
C ILE A 15 -10.07 2.97 0.44
N GLU A 16 -10.50 4.08 -0.18
CA GLU A 16 -11.47 4.99 0.43
C GLU A 16 -12.84 4.31 0.56
N GLY A 17 -13.49 4.48 1.71
CA GLY A 17 -14.74 3.76 2.02
C GLY A 17 -14.64 2.25 2.22
N ASN A 18 -13.46 1.62 2.06
CA ASN A 18 -13.30 0.18 2.25
C ASN A 18 -13.36 -0.20 3.75
N ILE A 19 -14.52 -0.70 4.18
CA ILE A 19 -14.76 -1.14 5.58
C ILE A 19 -13.93 -2.36 6.02
N SER A 20 -13.30 -3.08 5.08
CA SER A 20 -12.40 -4.19 5.41
C SER A 20 -11.03 -3.69 5.89
N LEU A 21 -10.70 -2.42 5.61
CA LEU A 21 -9.53 -1.70 6.12
C LEU A 21 -9.86 -0.99 7.42
N ARG A 22 -8.85 -0.85 8.29
CA ARG A 22 -9.00 -0.09 9.54
C ARG A 22 -8.98 1.41 9.25
N ASP A 23 -9.72 2.19 10.02
CA ASP A 23 -9.79 3.65 9.87
C ASP A 23 -8.41 4.32 9.83
N PRO A 24 -7.43 3.97 10.70
CA PRO A 24 -6.09 4.55 10.62
C PRO A 24 -5.38 4.28 9.30
N GLN A 25 -5.65 3.15 8.64
CA GLN A 25 -5.02 2.79 7.36
C GLN A 25 -5.58 3.66 6.23
N ARG A 26 -6.91 3.80 6.17
CA ARG A 26 -7.60 4.65 5.18
C ARG A 26 -7.20 6.11 5.34
N ILE A 27 -7.23 6.61 6.58
CA ILE A 27 -6.83 7.99 6.89
C ILE A 27 -5.36 8.22 6.54
N ALA A 28 -4.46 7.29 6.89
CA ALA A 28 -3.04 7.43 6.56
C ALA A 28 -2.78 7.51 5.05
N HIS A 29 -3.43 6.65 4.25
CA HIS A 29 -3.30 6.69 2.79
C HIS A 29 -3.80 8.01 2.21
N ARG A 30 -5.01 8.44 2.58
CA ARG A 30 -5.58 9.72 2.12
C ARG A 30 -4.68 10.91 2.46
N ARG A 31 -4.20 11.00 3.71
CA ARG A 31 -3.29 12.07 4.15
C ARG A 31 -1.94 12.02 3.42
N LEU A 32 -1.43 10.82 3.14
CA LEU A 32 -0.19 10.66 2.38
C LEU A 32 -0.36 11.18 0.96
N LYS A 33 -1.47 10.83 0.29
CA LYS A 33 -1.81 11.32 -1.04
C LYS A 33 -1.91 12.85 -1.09
N GLU A 34 -2.72 13.43 -0.19
CA GLU A 34 -2.85 14.89 -0.04
C GLU A 34 -1.47 15.56 0.15
N SER A 35 -0.56 14.93 0.90
CA SER A 35 0.77 15.48 1.17
C SER A 35 1.73 15.42 -0.02
N PHE A 36 1.66 14.36 -0.84
CA PHE A 36 2.45 14.26 -2.07
C PHE A 36 1.93 15.18 -3.17
N GLU A 37 0.61 15.39 -3.25
CA GLU A 37 0.00 16.38 -4.17
C GLU A 37 0.44 17.80 -3.84
N ALA A 38 0.56 18.14 -2.54
CA ALA A 38 0.98 19.46 -2.09
C ALA A 38 2.50 19.70 -2.24
N ASP A 39 3.31 18.67 -2.00
CA ASP A 39 4.78 18.78 -2.02
C ASP A 39 5.40 17.40 -2.33
N PRO A 40 5.67 17.08 -3.60
CA PRO A 40 6.08 15.73 -4.01
C PRO A 40 7.51 15.36 -3.62
N GLU A 41 8.38 16.34 -3.41
CA GLU A 41 9.82 16.12 -3.22
C GLU A 41 10.22 15.96 -1.74
N SER A 42 9.33 16.30 -0.80
CA SER A 42 9.66 16.23 0.63
C SER A 42 9.44 14.87 1.27
N HIS A 43 10.24 14.59 2.30
CA HIS A 43 10.10 13.39 3.11
C HIS A 43 8.79 13.40 3.91
N LYS A 44 8.06 12.28 3.87
CA LYS A 44 6.79 12.09 4.59
C LYS A 44 6.97 11.13 5.75
N ILE A 45 6.30 11.40 6.88
CA ILE A 45 6.30 10.54 8.06
C ILE A 45 4.86 10.18 8.42
N ILE A 46 4.59 8.89 8.56
CA ILE A 46 3.32 8.36 9.05
C ILE A 46 3.54 7.77 10.44
N VAL A 47 2.87 8.34 11.45
CA VAL A 47 2.93 7.86 12.84
C VAL A 47 1.70 7.02 13.14
N LEU A 48 1.90 5.74 13.43
CA LEU A 48 0.82 4.78 13.71
C LEU A 48 1.10 3.98 15.00
N PRO A 49 0.17 3.95 15.98
CA PRO A 49 0.29 3.12 17.18
C PRO A 49 0.40 1.62 16.88
N THR A 50 0.83 0.82 17.87
CA THR A 50 0.79 -0.65 17.76
C THR A 50 -0.64 -1.14 17.53
N GLY A 51 -0.78 -2.29 16.86
CA GLY A 51 -2.10 -2.86 16.58
C GLY A 51 -2.95 -2.13 15.52
N THR A 52 -2.53 -1.00 14.95
CA THR A 52 -3.32 -0.25 13.96
C THR A 52 -3.20 -0.76 12.51
N GLY A 53 -2.27 -1.67 12.24
CA GLY A 53 -2.12 -2.30 10.92
C GLY A 53 -1.07 -1.63 10.03
N LYS A 54 0.07 -1.27 10.63
CA LYS A 54 1.22 -0.64 9.95
C LYS A 54 1.66 -1.38 8.68
N THR A 55 1.77 -2.71 8.73
CA THR A 55 2.12 -3.53 7.56
C THR A 55 1.15 -3.27 6.41
N GLY A 56 -0.16 -3.33 6.66
CA GLY A 56 -1.16 -2.99 5.64
C GLY A 56 -1.00 -1.57 5.09
N THR A 57 -0.70 -0.58 5.93
CA THR A 57 -0.42 0.79 5.47
C THR A 57 0.77 0.84 4.50
N MET A 58 1.83 0.05 4.73
CA MET A 58 2.95 -0.05 3.78
C MET A 58 2.50 -0.57 2.41
N GLY A 59 1.56 -1.52 2.39
CA GLY A 59 1.00 -2.09 1.15
C GLY A 59 0.00 -1.17 0.46
N LEU A 60 -0.61 -0.22 1.18
CA LEU A 60 -1.54 0.77 0.63
C LEU A 60 -0.83 2.03 0.12
N ALA A 61 0.24 2.45 0.79
CA ALA A 61 0.94 3.71 0.55
C ALA A 61 1.32 4.00 -0.92
N PRO A 62 1.67 3.02 -1.76
CA PRO A 62 2.03 3.30 -3.15
C PRO A 62 0.85 3.68 -4.06
N TYR A 63 -0.36 3.16 -3.80
CA TYR A 63 -1.49 3.32 -4.71
C TYR A 63 -1.90 4.78 -4.84
N GLU A 64 -2.18 5.20 -6.08
CA GLU A 64 -2.48 6.58 -6.49
C GLU A 64 -1.32 7.57 -6.31
N ILE A 65 -0.17 7.14 -5.79
CA ILE A 65 0.96 8.02 -5.44
C ILE A 65 2.18 7.70 -6.31
N SER A 66 2.62 6.43 -6.35
CA SER A 66 3.92 6.07 -6.90
C SER A 66 3.94 5.96 -8.42
N ASP A 67 4.94 6.57 -9.05
CA ASP A 67 5.22 6.45 -10.50
C ASP A 67 6.01 5.19 -10.90
N GLY A 68 6.36 4.32 -9.94
CA GLY A 68 7.15 3.14 -10.24
C GLY A 68 7.14 2.09 -9.15
N LYS A 69 8.16 1.22 -9.15
CA LYS A 69 8.31 0.18 -8.13
C LYS A 69 8.67 0.83 -6.78
N VAL A 70 8.16 0.24 -5.69
CA VAL A 70 8.43 0.68 -4.31
C VAL A 70 9.32 -0.35 -3.61
N LEU A 71 10.33 0.15 -2.87
CA LEU A 71 11.20 -0.66 -2.03
C LEU A 71 10.82 -0.45 -0.55
N ILE A 72 10.42 -1.53 0.12
CA ILE A 72 10.18 -1.52 1.57
C ILE A 72 11.44 -1.99 2.28
N ILE A 73 12.00 -1.14 3.14
CA ILE A 73 13.18 -1.43 3.96
C ILE A 73 12.74 -1.65 5.41
N THR A 74 13.11 -2.80 5.97
CA THR A 74 12.76 -3.18 7.36
C THR A 74 14.03 -3.41 8.18
N PRO A 75 14.02 -3.17 9.51
CA PRO A 75 15.24 -3.20 10.33
C PRO A 75 15.77 -4.61 10.68
N GLY A 76 15.11 -5.70 10.25
CA GLY A 76 15.58 -7.06 10.55
C GLY A 76 14.83 -8.16 9.80
N LYS A 77 15.39 -9.38 9.82
CA LYS A 77 14.88 -10.54 9.06
C LYS A 77 13.45 -10.93 9.43
N VAL A 78 13.14 -10.99 10.73
CA VAL A 78 11.80 -11.37 11.23
C VAL A 78 10.71 -10.40 10.77
N ILE A 79 10.98 -9.09 10.81
CA ILE A 79 10.01 -8.08 10.35
C ILE A 79 9.86 -8.16 8.83
N ARG A 80 10.97 -8.32 8.10
CA ARG A 80 10.95 -8.52 6.65
C ARG A 80 10.09 -9.72 6.25
N GLU A 81 10.26 -10.85 6.93
CA GLU A 81 9.51 -12.08 6.68
C GLU A 81 8.01 -11.85 6.92
N GLY A 82 7.64 -11.27 8.06
CA GLY A 82 6.22 -10.95 8.31
C GLY A 82 5.61 -9.97 7.30
N VAL A 83 6.38 -9.00 6.79
CA VAL A 83 5.92 -8.11 5.71
C VAL A 83 5.79 -8.87 4.38
N SER A 84 6.76 -9.73 4.07
CA SER A 84 6.76 -10.54 2.85
C SER A 84 5.58 -11.51 2.80
N ASP A 85 5.29 -12.18 3.93
CA ASP A 85 4.20 -13.15 4.03
C ASP A 85 2.83 -12.47 3.85
N GLU A 86 2.65 -11.28 4.45
CA GLU A 86 1.42 -10.49 4.31
C GLU A 86 1.20 -10.00 2.87
N PHE A 87 2.27 -9.91 2.06
CA PHE A 87 2.25 -9.45 0.66
C PHE A 87 2.46 -10.56 -0.37
N ASP A 88 2.39 -11.83 0.03
CA ASP A 88 2.63 -12.95 -0.89
C ASP A 88 1.41 -13.24 -1.79
N THR A 89 1.42 -12.68 -3.00
CA THR A 89 0.36 -12.82 -4.02
C THR A 89 0.28 -14.22 -4.63
N ARG A 90 1.20 -15.14 -4.32
CA ARG A 90 1.08 -16.57 -4.69
C ARG A 90 0.01 -17.30 -3.88
N THR A 91 -0.54 -16.64 -2.86
CA THR A 91 -1.60 -17.17 -2.00
C THR A 91 -2.82 -16.24 -2.00
N PRO A 92 -4.04 -16.77 -1.82
CA PRO A 92 -5.24 -15.95 -1.63
C PRO A 92 -5.27 -15.24 -0.27
N PHE A 93 -4.30 -15.51 0.61
CA PHE A 93 -4.22 -14.93 1.96
C PHE A 93 -3.45 -13.61 2.01
N ASN A 94 -2.97 -13.13 0.86
CA ASN A 94 -2.31 -11.84 0.76
C ASN A 94 -3.23 -10.69 1.21
N PHE A 95 -2.62 -9.61 1.68
CA PHE A 95 -3.30 -8.44 2.21
C PHE A 95 -4.34 -7.86 1.25
N TRP A 96 -4.00 -7.73 -0.03
CA TRP A 96 -4.86 -7.05 -1.00
C TRP A 96 -6.14 -7.82 -1.25
N THR A 97 -6.06 -9.13 -1.48
CA THR A 97 -7.24 -10.00 -1.64
C THR A 97 -8.03 -10.07 -0.32
N LYS A 98 -7.37 -10.35 0.81
CA LYS A 98 -8.01 -10.50 2.12
C LYS A 98 -8.75 -9.23 2.59
N ARG A 99 -8.29 -8.06 2.18
CA ARG A 99 -8.86 -6.77 2.55
C ARG A 99 -9.70 -6.14 1.46
N ASN A 100 -10.00 -6.86 0.38
CA ASN A 100 -10.75 -6.34 -0.76
C ASN A 100 -10.16 -5.04 -1.32
N VAL A 101 -8.83 -4.90 -1.32
CA VAL A 101 -8.14 -3.74 -1.89
C VAL A 101 -8.02 -3.90 -3.40
N ILE A 102 -7.67 -5.08 -3.87
CA ILE A 102 -7.66 -5.44 -5.29
C ILE A 102 -8.69 -6.54 -5.47
N LEU A 103 -9.76 -6.24 -6.22
CA LEU A 103 -10.90 -7.15 -6.38
C LEU A 103 -10.70 -8.17 -7.52
N ASP A 104 -9.84 -7.83 -8.48
CA ASP A 104 -9.46 -8.70 -9.59
C ASP A 104 -8.05 -9.24 -9.31
N ASP A 105 -7.96 -10.50 -8.90
CA ASP A 105 -6.68 -11.13 -8.55
C ASP A 105 -5.69 -11.14 -9.73
N THR A 106 -6.15 -11.04 -10.98
CA THR A 106 -5.26 -10.91 -12.16
C THR A 106 -4.52 -9.56 -12.21
N LYS A 107 -4.93 -8.62 -11.36
CA LYS A 107 -4.33 -7.29 -11.20
C LYS A 107 -3.50 -7.16 -9.93
N LEU A 108 -3.25 -8.25 -9.19
CA LEU A 108 -2.38 -8.19 -8.02
C LEU A 108 -0.96 -7.75 -8.39
N PRO A 109 -0.21 -7.13 -7.46
CA PRO A 109 1.20 -6.83 -7.67
C PRO A 109 2.02 -8.10 -7.96
N ASN A 110 2.94 -8.01 -8.93
CA ASN A 110 3.88 -9.08 -9.30
C ASN A 110 5.22 -8.98 -8.57
#